data_AF-A0A4Q3HN74-F1
#
_entry.id   AF-A0A4Q3HN74-F1
#
_cell.length_a   1.000
_cell.length_b   1.000
_cell.length_c   1.000
_cell.angle_alpha   90.00
_cell.angle_beta   90.00
_cell.angle_gamma   90.00
#
_symmetry.space_group_name_H-M   'P 1'
#
loop_
_entity.id
_entity.type
_entity.pdbx_description
1 polymer ?
#
loop_
_entity_poly.entity_id
_entity_poly.type
_entity_poly.pdbx_seq_one_letter_code
_entity_poly.pdbx_strand_id
1 'polypeptide(L)'
;LSGGRIIVRPPENSNIVAENSIIVGNTVLYGATTGECYFRGVAGERFSVRNSGAIAVVEGVGDHGCEYMTGGIVVVLGETGRNFAAGMSGGVAYVLDETGDFAKRCNMAMVELEPVPEEDDMLEKLHHHGGDIMHKGRVDVSEDMTRHDEERLYQLISNHMHYTGSTRAKDILDRWSEFRPKFRKVMPVEYRRALVEMERMRMGVAAE
;
A
#
# COMPACT_ATOMS: atom_id res chain seq x y z
N LEU A 1 1.05 -0.25 16.63
CA LEU A 1 1.34 1.11 16.15
C LEU A 1 0.13 1.99 16.46
N SER A 2 0.33 3.23 16.95
CA SER A 2 -0.75 4.15 17.35
C SER A 2 -0.38 5.61 17.09
N GLY A 3 -0.01 5.93 15.85
CA GLY A 3 0.18 7.30 15.36
C GLY A 3 1.63 7.67 14.99
N GLY A 4 2.62 6.91 15.44
CA GLY A 4 4.04 7.16 15.13
C GLY A 4 4.46 6.73 13.71
N ARG A 5 5.66 7.17 13.31
CA ARG A 5 6.33 6.72 12.08
C ARG A 5 7.47 5.76 12.42
N ILE A 6 7.53 4.61 11.77
CA ILE A 6 8.63 3.64 11.90
C ILE A 6 9.32 3.49 10.54
N ILE A 7 10.65 3.60 10.54
CA ILE A 7 11.47 3.43 9.34
C ILE A 7 12.53 2.38 9.66
N VAL A 8 12.61 1.34 8.86
CA VAL A 8 13.66 0.30 8.97
C VAL A 8 14.34 0.15 7.63
N ARG A 9 15.66 0.32 7.61
CA ARG A 9 16.50 0.17 6.42
C ARG A 9 17.84 -0.47 6.80
N PRO A 10 18.50 -1.18 5.88
CA PRO A 10 19.87 -1.63 6.09
C PRO A 10 20.83 -0.44 6.28
N PRO A 11 21.97 -0.62 6.96
CA PRO A 11 23.05 0.36 6.96
C PRO A 11 23.55 0.65 5.55
N GLU A 12 24.03 1.88 5.30
CA GLU A 12 24.49 2.32 3.97
C GLU A 12 25.63 1.48 3.40
N ASN A 13 26.44 0.89 4.28
CA ASN A 13 27.62 0.10 3.92
C ASN A 13 27.29 -1.40 3.80
N SER A 14 26.01 -1.76 3.80
CA SER A 14 25.58 -3.16 3.74
C SER A 14 25.70 -3.71 2.32
N ASN A 15 26.24 -4.93 2.20
CA ASN A 15 26.30 -5.65 0.92
C ASN A 15 25.03 -6.48 0.63
N ILE A 16 23.99 -6.38 1.48
CA ILE A 16 22.76 -7.13 1.27
C ILE A 16 21.91 -6.49 0.18
N VAL A 17 21.28 -7.31 -0.64
CA VAL A 17 20.21 -6.88 -1.53
C VAL A 17 18.94 -6.80 -0.69
N ALA A 18 18.51 -5.58 -0.36
CA ALA A 18 17.50 -5.33 0.67
C ALA A 18 16.17 -5.99 0.32
N GLU A 19 15.74 -5.84 -0.93
CA GLU A 19 14.51 -6.37 -1.50
C GLU A 19 14.44 -7.91 -1.50
N ASN A 20 15.57 -8.59 -1.29
CA ASN A 20 15.67 -10.05 -1.19
C ASN A 20 15.96 -10.54 0.25
N SER A 21 16.01 -9.64 1.22
CA SER A 21 16.48 -9.93 2.58
C SER A 21 15.41 -9.63 3.62
N ILE A 22 15.24 -10.53 4.60
CA ILE A 22 14.32 -10.30 5.72
C ILE A 22 14.86 -9.16 6.58
N ILE A 23 14.09 -8.07 6.70
CA ILE A 23 14.45 -6.87 7.48
C ILE A 23 13.62 -6.74 8.76
N VAL A 24 12.39 -7.28 8.75
CA VAL A 24 11.50 -7.34 9.92
C VAL A 24 10.87 -8.72 10.02
N GLY A 25 10.61 -9.17 11.26
CA GLY A 25 10.09 -10.50 11.54
C GLY A 25 8.60 -10.68 11.23
N ASN A 26 7.97 -11.61 11.97
CA ASN A 26 6.57 -11.97 11.79
C ASN A 26 5.62 -11.05 12.56
N THR A 27 4.33 -11.06 12.17
CA THR A 27 3.24 -10.40 12.91
C THR A 27 3.45 -8.89 13.10
N VAL A 28 4.20 -8.27 12.18
CA VAL A 28 4.44 -6.83 12.16
C VAL A 28 3.12 -6.11 11.92
N LEU A 29 2.91 -4.98 12.60
CA LEU A 29 1.68 -4.17 12.53
C LEU A 29 0.40 -4.87 13.03
N TYR A 30 0.54 -5.83 13.94
CA TYR A 30 -0.63 -6.50 14.52
C TYR A 30 -1.66 -5.50 15.06
N GLY A 31 -2.86 -5.47 14.47
CA GLY A 31 -3.98 -4.70 14.98
C GLY A 31 -3.92 -3.18 14.76
N ALA A 32 -3.10 -2.70 13.82
CA ALA A 32 -2.66 -1.30 13.90
C ALA A 32 -3.76 -0.26 13.59
N THR A 33 -3.97 0.72 14.47
CA THR A 33 -4.97 1.79 14.37
C THR A 33 -4.29 3.16 14.30
N THR A 34 -3.53 3.33 13.21
CA THR A 34 -2.82 4.54 12.73
C THR A 34 -1.34 4.65 13.10
N GLY A 35 -0.65 5.52 12.35
CA GLY A 35 0.80 5.59 12.19
C GLY A 35 1.22 5.05 10.82
N GLU A 36 2.49 5.22 10.47
CA GLU A 36 3.03 4.83 9.16
C GLU A 36 4.36 4.08 9.29
N CYS A 37 4.59 3.12 8.40
CA CYS A 37 5.77 2.28 8.41
C CYS A 37 6.41 2.17 7.02
N TYR A 38 7.74 2.26 6.97
CA TYR A 38 8.51 2.11 5.74
C TYR A 38 9.66 1.12 5.97
N PHE A 39 9.59 -0.05 5.32
CA PHE A 39 10.51 -1.17 5.52
C PHE A 39 11.25 -1.50 4.23
N ARG A 40 12.54 -1.10 4.14
CA ARG A 40 13.40 -1.42 2.99
C ARG A 40 13.93 -2.85 3.13
N GLY A 41 13.08 -3.79 2.75
CA GLY A 41 13.35 -5.21 2.66
C GLY A 41 12.09 -6.05 2.88
N VAL A 42 12.28 -7.35 3.05
CA VAL A 42 11.21 -8.34 3.18
C VAL A 42 10.74 -8.45 4.63
N ALA A 43 9.42 -8.46 4.83
CA ALA A 43 8.82 -8.83 6.10
C ALA A 43 8.52 -10.33 6.16
N GLY A 44 8.56 -10.88 7.38
CA GLY A 44 8.15 -12.26 7.63
C GLY A 44 6.66 -12.53 7.44
N GLU A 45 6.19 -13.63 8.02
CA GLU A 45 4.80 -14.07 7.91
C GLU A 45 3.83 -13.17 8.69
N ARG A 46 2.56 -13.19 8.29
CA ARG A 46 1.47 -12.43 8.95
C ARG A 46 1.76 -10.95 9.04
N PHE A 47 2.45 -10.40 8.04
CA PHE A 47 2.67 -8.97 7.94
C PHE A 47 1.33 -8.23 7.86
N SER A 48 1.15 -7.18 8.66
CA SER A 48 -0.07 -6.37 8.70
C SER A 48 -1.33 -7.16 9.08
N VAL A 49 -1.18 -8.24 9.86
CA VAL A 49 -2.30 -9.01 10.39
C VAL A 49 -3.19 -8.13 11.28
N ARG A 50 -4.51 -8.16 11.06
CA ARG A 50 -5.50 -7.32 11.76
C ARG A 50 -5.27 -5.81 11.68
N ASN A 51 -4.46 -5.31 10.74
CA ASN A 51 -4.30 -3.87 10.57
C ASN A 51 -5.66 -3.18 10.38
N SER A 52 -5.87 -2.11 11.12
CA SER A 52 -7.14 -1.42 11.29
C SER A 52 -6.99 0.10 11.03
N GLY A 53 -5.93 0.54 10.34
CA GLY A 53 -5.69 1.96 10.06
C GLY A 53 -4.25 2.42 9.85
N ALA A 54 -3.24 1.57 10.01
CA ALA A 54 -1.86 1.96 9.69
C ALA A 54 -1.56 1.90 8.20
N ILE A 55 -0.61 2.75 7.79
CA ILE A 55 -0.03 2.76 6.45
C ILE A 55 1.30 2.02 6.49
N ALA A 56 1.57 1.16 5.51
CA ALA A 56 2.83 0.45 5.41
C ALA A 56 3.32 0.32 3.98
N VAL A 57 4.62 0.54 3.75
CA VAL A 57 5.29 0.21 2.49
C VAL A 57 6.47 -0.73 2.78
N VAL A 58 6.49 -1.88 2.10
CA VAL A 58 7.46 -2.97 2.30
C VAL A 58 7.89 -3.57 0.97
N GLU A 59 9.09 -4.15 0.88
CA GLU A 59 9.64 -4.66 -0.40
C GLU A 59 9.36 -6.15 -0.64
N GLY A 60 8.73 -6.83 0.31
CA GLY A 60 8.24 -8.20 0.16
C GLY A 60 7.58 -8.66 1.45
N VAL A 61 6.74 -9.70 1.39
CA VAL A 61 6.07 -10.25 2.58
C VAL A 61 6.02 -11.77 2.52
N GLY A 62 6.09 -12.41 3.69
CA GLY A 62 5.87 -13.86 3.82
C GLY A 62 4.40 -14.27 3.66
N ASP A 63 4.10 -15.51 4.07
CA ASP A 63 2.74 -16.07 4.01
C ASP A 63 1.78 -15.28 4.92
N HIS A 64 0.48 -15.28 4.57
CA HIS A 64 -0.60 -14.66 5.34
C HIS A 64 -0.50 -13.13 5.49
N GLY A 65 0.12 -12.44 4.53
CA GLY A 65 0.12 -10.98 4.50
C GLY A 65 -1.30 -10.40 4.49
N CYS A 66 -1.53 -9.34 5.25
CA CYS A 66 -2.81 -8.64 5.41
C CYS A 66 -3.98 -9.52 5.92
N GLU A 67 -3.68 -10.64 6.57
CA GLU A 67 -4.72 -11.51 7.15
C GLU A 67 -5.58 -10.74 8.16
N TYR A 68 -6.91 -10.88 8.07
CA TYR A 68 -7.88 -10.19 8.94
C TYR A 68 -7.78 -8.65 8.98
N MET A 69 -7.13 -8.02 7.98
CA MET A 69 -7.05 -6.57 7.91
C MET A 69 -8.46 -5.95 7.73
N THR A 70 -8.75 -4.92 8.53
CA THR A 70 -10.04 -4.22 8.60
C THR A 70 -9.93 -2.74 8.22
N GLY A 71 -8.70 -2.21 8.04
CA GLY A 71 -8.47 -0.83 7.65
C GLY A 71 -6.98 -0.52 7.44
N GLY A 72 -6.69 0.66 6.89
CA GLY A 72 -5.34 1.10 6.56
C GLY A 72 -4.95 0.79 5.11
N ILE A 73 -3.69 1.07 4.78
CA ILE A 73 -3.13 0.92 3.43
C ILE A 73 -1.82 0.14 3.51
N VAL A 74 -1.67 -0.90 2.69
CA VAL A 74 -0.43 -1.69 2.60
C VAL A 74 0.08 -1.69 1.16
N VAL A 75 1.34 -1.32 0.94
CA VAL A 75 1.99 -1.39 -0.36
C VAL A 75 3.14 -2.40 -0.28
N VAL A 76 3.15 -3.38 -1.19
CA VAL A 76 4.20 -4.39 -1.32
C VAL A 76 4.90 -4.23 -2.67
N LEU A 77 6.20 -3.90 -2.64
CA LEU A 77 7.04 -3.59 -3.82
C LEU A 77 7.79 -4.81 -4.38
N GLY A 78 7.37 -6.01 -4.01
CA GLY A 78 7.97 -7.27 -4.41
C GLY A 78 7.07 -8.46 -4.08
N GLU A 79 7.68 -9.64 -3.91
CA GLU A 79 6.94 -10.89 -3.79
C GLU A 79 6.13 -11.01 -2.48
N THR A 80 5.03 -11.75 -2.55
CA THR A 80 4.23 -12.14 -1.39
C THR A 80 4.33 -13.64 -1.13
N GLY A 81 4.10 -14.07 0.10
CA GLY A 81 3.79 -15.46 0.39
C GLY A 81 2.36 -15.82 -0.03
N ARG A 82 1.96 -17.03 0.35
CA ARG A 82 0.64 -17.62 0.09
C ARG A 82 -0.43 -17.06 1.02
N ASN A 83 -1.69 -17.27 0.64
CA ASN A 83 -2.86 -16.95 1.43
C ASN A 83 -2.94 -15.46 1.85
N PHE A 84 -2.45 -14.58 0.97
CA PHE A 84 -2.52 -13.13 1.17
C PHE A 84 -3.97 -12.66 1.23
N ALA A 85 -4.27 -11.70 2.11
CA ALA A 85 -5.59 -11.10 2.34
C ALA A 85 -6.69 -12.05 2.84
N ALA A 86 -6.33 -13.22 3.39
CA ALA A 86 -7.32 -14.12 3.99
C ALA A 86 -8.08 -13.43 5.14
N GLY A 87 -9.42 -13.44 5.07
CA GLY A 87 -10.28 -12.79 6.06
C GLY A 87 -10.19 -11.25 6.08
N MET A 88 -9.55 -10.63 5.08
CA MET A 88 -9.51 -9.18 4.95
C MET A 88 -10.92 -8.64 4.69
N SER A 89 -11.37 -7.72 5.55
CA SER A 89 -12.73 -7.16 5.52
C SER A 89 -12.77 -5.64 5.42
N GLY A 90 -11.62 -4.96 5.46
CA GLY A 90 -11.51 -3.53 5.14
C GLY A 90 -10.08 -3.08 4.86
N GLY A 91 -9.95 -1.83 4.39
CA GLY A 91 -8.68 -1.26 3.92
C GLY A 91 -8.35 -1.64 2.47
N VAL A 92 -7.16 -1.23 2.02
CA VAL A 92 -6.67 -1.51 0.66
C VAL A 92 -5.22 -1.97 0.72
N ALA A 93 -4.86 -2.96 -0.10
CA ALA A 93 -3.46 -3.29 -0.36
C ALA A 93 -3.12 -3.13 -1.84
N TYR A 94 -1.88 -2.74 -2.13
CA TYR A 94 -1.32 -2.71 -3.48
C TYR A 94 -0.13 -3.65 -3.53
N VAL A 95 -0.15 -4.60 -4.46
CA VAL A 95 0.92 -5.58 -4.63
C VAL A 95 1.50 -5.44 -6.02
N LEU A 96 2.82 -5.28 -6.11
CA LEU A 96 3.54 -5.29 -7.37
C LEU A 96 3.66 -6.73 -7.90
N ASP A 97 2.90 -7.05 -8.96
CA ASP A 97 2.81 -8.38 -9.57
C ASP A 97 3.57 -8.43 -10.90
N GLU A 98 4.91 -8.47 -10.84
CA GLU A 98 5.75 -8.48 -12.05
C GLU A 98 5.65 -9.77 -12.86
N THR A 99 5.36 -10.89 -12.20
CA THR A 99 5.26 -12.23 -12.81
C THR A 99 3.85 -12.55 -13.31
N GLY A 100 2.83 -11.77 -12.92
CA GLY A 100 1.44 -12.00 -13.29
C GLY A 100 0.82 -13.21 -12.60
N ASP A 101 1.39 -13.66 -11.48
CA ASP A 101 0.97 -14.88 -10.78
C ASP A 101 0.51 -14.64 -9.34
N PHE A 102 0.48 -13.39 -8.87
CA PHE A 102 0.03 -13.03 -7.54
C PHE A 102 -1.37 -13.59 -7.19
N ALA A 103 -2.28 -13.67 -8.17
CA ALA A 103 -3.62 -14.24 -7.97
C ALA A 103 -3.60 -15.68 -7.42
N LYS A 104 -2.55 -16.47 -7.68
CA LYS A 104 -2.40 -17.84 -7.13
C LYS A 104 -2.07 -17.84 -5.64
N ARG A 105 -1.54 -16.73 -5.13
CA ARG A 105 -1.11 -16.53 -3.75
C ARG A 105 -2.12 -15.71 -2.94
N CYS A 106 -3.09 -15.06 -3.58
CA CYS A 106 -4.12 -14.28 -2.94
C CYS A 106 -5.35 -15.15 -2.58
N ASN A 107 -5.90 -14.95 -1.39
CA ASN A 107 -7.13 -15.59 -0.97
C ASN A 107 -8.34 -14.79 -1.46
N MET A 108 -8.95 -15.28 -2.54
CA MET A 108 -10.05 -14.60 -3.24
C MET A 108 -11.44 -14.78 -2.58
N ALA A 109 -11.52 -15.32 -1.35
CA ALA A 109 -12.82 -15.61 -0.74
C ALA A 109 -13.62 -14.34 -0.38
N MET A 110 -12.94 -13.24 -0.08
CA MET A 110 -13.57 -11.98 0.35
C MET A 110 -13.06 -10.75 -0.40
N VAL A 111 -12.01 -10.88 -1.23
CA VAL A 111 -11.35 -9.78 -1.91
C VAL A 111 -11.36 -9.97 -3.41
N GLU A 112 -11.26 -8.84 -4.12
CA GLU A 112 -11.05 -8.78 -5.56
C GLU A 112 -9.71 -8.13 -5.87
N LEU A 113 -9.17 -8.49 -7.04
CA LEU A 113 -7.97 -7.90 -7.61
C LEU A 113 -8.36 -6.98 -8.76
N GLU A 114 -7.93 -5.73 -8.68
CA GLU A 114 -8.13 -4.75 -9.74
C GLU A 114 -6.78 -4.19 -10.21
N PRO A 115 -6.63 -3.84 -11.50
CA PRO A 115 -5.51 -3.02 -11.94
C PRO A 115 -5.62 -1.62 -11.35
N VAL A 116 -4.48 -0.95 -11.18
CA VAL A 116 -4.44 0.49 -10.88
C VAL A 116 -4.70 1.24 -12.19
N PRO A 117 -5.80 2.03 -12.31
CA PRO A 117 -6.10 2.78 -13.53
C PRO A 117 -5.09 3.90 -13.76
N GLU A 118 -5.09 4.45 -14.98
CA GLU A 118 -4.33 5.67 -15.28
C GLU A 118 -5.23 6.86 -14.95
N GLU A 119 -4.67 7.87 -14.32
CA GLU A 119 -5.34 9.10 -13.96
C GLU A 119 -4.73 10.25 -14.77
N ASP A 120 -5.48 10.70 -15.78
CA ASP A 120 -5.04 11.73 -16.74
C ASP A 120 -4.55 13.04 -16.06
N ASP A 121 -5.11 13.38 -14.89
CA ASP A 121 -4.83 14.63 -14.17
C ASP A 121 -3.59 14.55 -13.25
N MET A 122 -2.90 13.42 -13.14
CA MET A 122 -1.83 13.24 -12.16
C MET A 122 -0.66 14.22 -12.38
N LEU A 123 -0.28 14.45 -13.64
CA LEU A 123 0.80 15.37 -14.00
C LEU A 123 0.47 16.82 -13.62
N GLU A 124 -0.78 17.24 -13.77
CA GLU A 124 -1.22 18.58 -13.39
C GLU A 124 -1.19 18.77 -11.86
N LYS A 125 -1.62 17.75 -11.11
CA LYS A 125 -1.62 17.76 -9.64
C LYS A 125 -0.20 17.78 -9.05
N LEU A 126 0.72 16.99 -9.61
CA LEU A 126 2.14 16.98 -9.21
C LEU A 126 2.79 18.35 -9.41
N HIS A 127 2.47 19.05 -10.50
CA HIS A 127 3.00 20.39 -10.77
C HIS A 127 2.41 21.47 -9.85
N HIS A 128 1.11 21.42 -9.53
CA HIS A 128 0.49 22.39 -8.63
C HIS A 128 0.92 22.28 -7.16
N HIS A 129 1.47 21.14 -6.77
CA HIS A 129 1.97 20.90 -5.43
C HIS A 129 3.52 20.92 -5.33
N GLY A 130 4.23 21.18 -6.44
CA GLY A 130 5.69 21.10 -6.56
C GLY A 130 6.54 22.02 -5.67
N GLY A 131 5.94 22.86 -4.82
CA GLY A 131 6.65 23.71 -3.86
C GLY A 131 6.61 23.25 -2.41
N ASP A 132 5.50 22.62 -1.96
CA ASP A 132 5.17 22.55 -0.51
C ASP A 132 4.49 21.23 -0.07
N ILE A 133 4.60 20.13 -0.83
CA ILE A 133 4.12 18.80 -0.37
C ILE A 133 4.87 18.33 0.88
N MET A 134 6.12 18.78 1.07
CA MET A 134 6.96 18.29 2.15
C MET A 134 6.55 18.78 3.55
N HIS A 135 5.70 19.81 3.66
CA HIS A 135 5.35 20.41 4.95
C HIS A 135 3.85 20.44 5.29
N LYS A 136 2.96 20.06 4.38
CA LYS A 136 1.57 19.77 4.73
C LYS A 136 1.45 18.31 5.16
N GLY A 137 1.51 18.11 6.47
CA GLY A 137 1.21 16.84 7.10
C GLY A 137 -0.09 16.26 6.55
N ARG A 138 -0.06 14.95 6.28
CA ARG A 138 -1.22 14.16 5.83
C ARG A 138 -1.94 14.81 4.65
N VAL A 139 -1.40 14.63 3.43
CA VAL A 139 -2.35 14.34 2.34
C VAL A 139 -3.15 13.15 2.85
N ASP A 140 -4.46 13.33 2.99
CA ASP A 140 -5.33 12.29 3.54
C ASP A 140 -5.46 11.19 2.49
N VAL A 141 -4.40 10.37 2.39
CA VAL A 141 -4.35 9.20 1.53
C VAL A 141 -5.49 8.22 1.86
N SER A 142 -6.20 8.42 2.97
CA SER A 142 -7.36 7.65 3.40
C SER A 142 -8.73 8.29 3.11
N GLU A 143 -8.81 9.51 2.58
CA GLU A 143 -10.10 10.21 2.39
C GLU A 143 -11.01 9.52 1.36
N ASP A 144 -10.46 9.01 0.25
CA ASP A 144 -11.21 8.34 -0.81
C ASP A 144 -10.53 7.04 -1.24
N MET A 145 -10.91 5.91 -0.64
CA MET A 145 -10.31 4.60 -0.93
C MET A 145 -10.82 3.95 -2.23
N THR A 146 -11.82 4.54 -2.89
CA THR A 146 -12.38 4.03 -4.16
C THR A 146 -11.74 4.70 -5.38
N ARG A 147 -11.16 5.90 -5.23
CA ARG A 147 -10.49 6.65 -6.30
C ARG A 147 -9.05 7.00 -5.92
N HIS A 148 -8.36 7.68 -6.85
CA HIS A 148 -7.02 8.23 -6.64
C HIS A 148 -5.97 7.18 -6.24
N ASP A 149 -6.13 5.97 -6.78
CA ASP A 149 -5.23 4.84 -6.50
C ASP A 149 -3.83 5.13 -7.05
N GLU A 150 -3.73 5.75 -8.22
CA GLU A 150 -2.45 6.03 -8.84
C GLU A 150 -1.67 7.09 -8.06
N GLU A 151 -2.34 8.21 -7.74
CA GLU A 151 -1.79 9.32 -6.95
C GLU A 151 -1.35 8.84 -5.56
N ARG A 152 -2.21 8.09 -4.87
CA ARG A 152 -1.91 7.51 -3.56
C ARG A 152 -0.69 6.61 -3.63
N LEU A 153 -0.67 5.67 -4.57
CA LEU A 153 0.39 4.69 -4.68
C LEU A 153 1.72 5.38 -4.99
N TYR A 154 1.74 6.33 -5.93
CA TYR A 154 2.92 7.13 -6.25
C TYR A 154 3.45 7.87 -5.02
N GLN A 155 2.57 8.51 -4.25
CA GLN A 155 2.95 9.24 -3.05
C GLN A 155 3.55 8.31 -1.97
N LEU A 156 2.94 7.16 -1.72
CA LEU A 156 3.42 6.20 -0.71
C LEU A 156 4.80 5.64 -1.08
N ILE A 157 5.02 5.35 -2.37
CA ILE A 157 6.31 4.88 -2.88
C ILE A 157 7.36 5.99 -2.82
N SER A 158 6.99 7.23 -3.13
CA SER A 158 7.86 8.41 -2.99
C SER A 158 8.28 8.63 -1.54
N ASN A 159 7.34 8.55 -0.60
CA ASN A 159 7.65 8.59 0.83
C ASN A 159 8.59 7.45 1.24
N HIS A 160 8.36 6.24 0.73
CA HIS A 160 9.25 5.11 0.99
C HIS A 160 10.66 5.39 0.49
N MET A 161 10.83 5.85 -0.76
CA MET A 161 12.13 6.24 -1.31
C MET A 161 12.79 7.32 -0.44
N HIS A 162 12.04 8.37 -0.06
CA HIS A 162 12.56 9.48 0.74
C HIS A 162 13.03 9.02 2.13
N TYR A 163 12.24 8.22 2.84
CA TYR A 163 12.56 7.79 4.20
C TYR A 163 13.60 6.66 4.26
N THR A 164 13.64 5.77 3.26
CA THR A 164 14.49 4.56 3.32
C THR A 164 15.70 4.61 2.38
N GLY A 165 15.71 5.51 1.40
CA GLY A 165 16.67 5.50 0.30
C GLY A 165 16.56 4.26 -0.59
N SER A 166 15.35 3.66 -0.67
CA SER A 166 15.13 2.43 -1.44
C SER A 166 15.41 2.64 -2.93
N THR A 167 16.36 1.87 -3.44
CA THR A 167 16.68 1.78 -4.87
C THR A 167 15.54 1.15 -5.66
N ARG A 168 14.81 0.22 -5.05
CA ARG A 168 13.63 -0.41 -5.64
C ARG A 168 12.48 0.57 -5.83
N ALA A 169 12.18 1.37 -4.82
CA ALA A 169 11.19 2.43 -4.94
C ALA A 169 11.61 3.48 -5.97
N LYS A 170 12.89 3.83 -6.02
CA LYS A 170 13.43 4.73 -7.05
C LYS A 170 13.22 4.19 -8.47
N ASP A 171 13.57 2.92 -8.74
CA ASP A 171 13.37 2.30 -10.06
C ASP A 171 11.89 2.29 -10.46
N ILE A 172 10.99 1.98 -9.51
CA ILE A 172 9.54 2.02 -9.75
C ILE A 172 9.07 3.43 -10.12
N LEU A 173 9.53 4.46 -9.40
CA LEU A 173 9.14 5.86 -9.66
C LEU A 173 9.71 6.38 -10.97
N ASP A 174 10.98 6.06 -11.28
CA ASP A 174 11.65 6.47 -12.53
C ASP A 174 10.99 5.85 -13.76
N ARG A 175 10.42 4.64 -13.63
CA ARG A 175 9.76 3.87 -14.70
C ARG A 175 8.28 3.65 -14.41
N TRP A 176 7.64 4.68 -13.85
CA TRP A 176 6.27 4.56 -13.33
C TRP A 176 5.27 4.03 -14.36
N SER A 177 5.31 4.50 -15.60
CA SER A 177 4.42 4.04 -16.69
C SER A 177 4.58 2.55 -17.00
N GLU A 178 5.75 1.96 -16.72
CA GLU A 178 6.01 0.52 -16.89
C GLU A 178 5.57 -0.31 -15.68
N PHE A 179 5.70 0.24 -14.47
CA PHE A 179 5.42 -0.46 -13.21
C PHE A 179 3.96 -0.35 -12.76
N ARG A 180 3.32 0.81 -12.93
CA ARG A 180 1.92 1.07 -12.60
C ARG A 180 0.97 -0.06 -13.06
N PRO A 181 0.96 -0.47 -14.34
CA PRO A 181 0.02 -1.51 -14.81
C PRO A 181 0.27 -2.90 -14.18
N LYS A 182 1.42 -3.10 -13.53
CA LYS A 182 1.77 -4.34 -12.82
C LYS A 182 1.29 -4.36 -11.37
N PHE A 183 0.80 -3.24 -10.84
CA PHE A 183 0.20 -3.23 -9.51
C PHE A 183 -1.21 -3.82 -9.52
N ARG A 184 -1.49 -4.65 -8.51
CA ARG A 184 -2.80 -5.18 -8.19
C ARG A 184 -3.32 -4.54 -6.92
N LYS A 185 -4.42 -3.82 -7.03
CA LYS A 185 -5.23 -3.37 -5.89
C LYS A 185 -6.01 -4.57 -5.35
N VAL A 186 -5.82 -4.85 -4.07
CA VAL A 186 -6.55 -5.87 -3.31
C VAL A 186 -7.53 -5.13 -2.41
N MET A 187 -8.83 -5.43 -2.58
CA MET A 187 -9.87 -4.77 -1.79
C MET A 187 -11.02 -5.74 -1.50
N PRO A 188 -11.54 -5.77 -0.26
CA PRO A 188 -12.69 -6.60 0.07
C PRO A 188 -13.96 -6.14 -0.66
N VAL A 189 -14.73 -7.11 -1.18
CA VAL A 189 -15.92 -6.84 -2.01
C VAL A 189 -16.99 -6.09 -1.23
N GLU A 190 -17.31 -6.56 -0.02
CA GLU A 190 -18.31 -5.91 0.84
C GLU A 190 -17.86 -4.52 1.31
N TYR A 191 -16.54 -4.34 1.53
CA TYR A 191 -15.98 -3.04 1.90
C TYR A 191 -16.12 -2.03 0.76
N ARG A 192 -15.78 -2.43 -0.47
CA ARG A 192 -15.99 -1.62 -1.67
C ARG A 192 -17.46 -1.24 -1.84
N ARG A 193 -18.38 -2.21 -1.70
CA ARG A 193 -19.82 -1.93 -1.80
C ARG A 193 -20.26 -0.89 -0.79
N ALA A 194 -19.84 -1.03 0.47
CA ALA A 194 -20.17 -0.08 1.53
C ALA A 194 -19.64 1.33 1.22
N LEU A 195 -18.41 1.47 0.73
CA LEU A 195 -17.84 2.79 0.38
C LEU A 195 -18.60 3.47 -0.75
N VAL A 196 -18.94 2.73 -1.81
CA VAL A 196 -19.74 3.27 -2.94
C VAL A 196 -21.13 3.72 -2.47
N GLU A 197 -21.75 2.96 -1.56
CA GLU A 197 -23.05 3.30 -1.01
C GLU A 197 -22.98 4.56 -0.14
N MET A 198 -21.96 4.67 0.71
CA MET A 198 -21.71 5.85 1.54
C MET A 198 -21.44 7.11 0.68
N GLU A 199 -20.68 6.97 -0.40
CA GLU A 199 -20.40 8.05 -1.35
C GLU A 199 -21.68 8.54 -2.03
N ARG A 200 -22.52 7.61 -2.52
CA ARG A 200 -23.83 7.93 -3.10
C ARG A 200 -24.74 8.66 -2.11
N MET A 201 -24.80 8.21 -0.87
CA MET A 201 -25.57 8.88 0.19
C MET A 201 -25.05 10.30 0.44
N ARG A 202 -23.73 10.48 0.53
CA ARG A 202 -23.11 11.80 0.73
C ARG A 202 -23.41 12.77 -0.41
N MET A 203 -23.36 12.30 -1.66
CA MET A 203 -23.69 13.13 -2.83
C MET A 203 -25.18 13.43 -2.94
N GLY A 204 -26.05 12.48 -2.59
CA GLY A 204 -27.50 12.68 -2.58
C GLY A 204 -27.94 13.73 -1.56
N VAL A 205 -27.35 13.72 -0.36
CA VAL A 205 -27.62 14.71 0.70
C VAL A 205 -27.07 16.09 0.35
N ALA A 206 -26.01 16.20 -0.45
CA ALA A 206 -25.45 17.49 -0.87
C ALA A 206 -26.24 18.17 -2.01
N ALA A 207 -27.15 17.44 -2.65
CA ALA A 207 -27.96 17.93 -3.78
C ALA A 207 -29.38 18.37 -3.37
N GLU A 208 -29.75 18.22 -2.10
CA GLU A 208 -31.03 18.59 -1.49
C GLU A 208 -30.88 19.81 -0.58
#